data_AF-A0A1I9G9D0-F1
#
_entry.id   AF-A0A1I9G9D0-F1
#
_cell.length_a   1.000
_cell.length_b   1.000
_cell.length_c   1.000
_cell.angle_alpha   90.00
_cell.angle_beta   90.00
_cell.angle_gamma   90.00
#
_symmetry.space_group_name_H-M   'P 1'
#
loop_
_entity.id
_entity.type
_entity.pdbx_description
1 polymer ?
#
loop_
_entity_poly.entity_id
_entity_poly.type
_entity_poly.pdbx_seq_one_letter_code
_entity_poly.pdbx_strand_id
1 'polypeptide(L)'
;ALSLSSSKIDRLHPQWSCRHLHGLTRKQLRFCRRNIEQMDSIRAGAQLAYSECQYQFQQRRWNCSLINPNTKEVYGDMILNRGTREAAFVHAISS
;
A
#
# COMPACT_ATOMS: atom_id res chain seq x y z
N ALA A 1 -1.74 5.24 -2.13
CA ALA A 1 -1.04 4.02 -1.73
C ALA A 1 -1.60 2.86 -2.54
N LEU A 2 -0.79 1.92 -3.02
CA LEU A 2 -1.32 0.69 -3.59
C LEU A 2 -1.92 -0.09 -2.44
N SER A 3 -3.25 -0.13 -2.41
CA SER A 3 -3.97 -0.80 -1.36
C SER A 3 -3.51 -2.25 -1.29
N LEU A 4 -3.36 -2.75 -0.06
CA LEU A 4 -3.31 -4.17 0.26
C LEU A 4 -4.68 -4.84 -0.01
N SER A 5 -5.39 -4.38 -1.05
CA SER A 5 -6.67 -4.92 -1.46
C SER A 5 -6.47 -6.39 -1.82
N SER A 6 -7.29 -7.23 -1.21
CA SER A 6 -7.32 -8.67 -1.45
C SER A 6 -7.78 -9.03 -2.87
N SER A 7 -8.17 -8.05 -3.68
CA SER A 7 -8.55 -8.24 -5.08
C SER A 7 -7.32 -8.54 -5.93
N LYS A 8 -7.23 -9.75 -6.47
CA LYS A 8 -6.25 -10.08 -7.51
C LYS A 8 -6.37 -9.10 -8.68
N ILE A 9 -5.24 -8.69 -9.23
CA ILE A 9 -5.22 -7.83 -10.42
C ILE A 9 -5.46 -8.71 -11.63
N ASP A 10 -6.56 -8.47 -12.33
CA ASP A 10 -6.88 -9.15 -13.58
C ASP A 10 -6.21 -8.40 -14.74
N ARG A 11 -5.31 -9.11 -15.42
CA ARG A 11 -4.54 -8.58 -16.55
C ARG A 11 -5.40 -8.41 -17.80
N LEU A 12 -6.47 -9.20 -17.93
CA LEU A 12 -7.39 -9.13 -19.06
C LEU A 12 -8.28 -7.89 -19.00
N HIS A 13 -8.48 -7.32 -17.80
CA HIS A 13 -9.32 -6.13 -17.63
C HIS A 13 -8.67 -5.02 -16.79
N PRO A 14 -7.55 -4.41 -17.26
CA PRO A 14 -6.74 -3.45 -16.50
C PRO A 14 -7.52 -2.23 -16.03
N GLN A 15 -8.50 -1.78 -16.82
CA GLN A 15 -9.32 -0.62 -16.47
C GLN A 15 -10.16 -0.85 -15.23
N TRP A 16 -10.72 -2.06 -15.07
CA TRP A 16 -11.54 -2.42 -13.92
C TRP A 16 -10.65 -2.74 -12.73
N SER A 17 -9.62 -3.55 -12.89
CA SER A 17 -8.72 -3.91 -11.78
C SER A 17 -8.05 -2.70 -11.15
N CYS A 18 -7.50 -1.77 -11.94
CA CYS A 18 -6.88 -0.57 -11.38
C CYS A 18 -7.90 0.37 -10.70
N ARG A 19 -9.16 0.41 -11.15
CA ARG A 19 -10.21 1.23 -10.51
C ARG A 19 -10.68 0.67 -9.16
N HIS A 20 -10.59 -0.64 -8.95
CA HIS A 20 -10.93 -1.29 -7.68
C HIS A 20 -9.86 -1.11 -6.60
N LEU A 21 -8.68 -0.59 -6.96
CA LEU A 21 -7.65 -0.23 -5.99
C LEU A 21 -8.01 1.12 -5.34
N HIS A 22 -8.52 1.05 -4.12
CA HIS A 22 -8.81 2.22 -3.30
C HIS A 22 -7.54 3.02 -2.95
N GLY A 23 -7.67 4.35 -2.84
CA GLY A 23 -6.58 5.22 -2.38
C GLY A 23 -5.50 5.54 -3.44
N LEU A 24 -5.78 5.33 -4.73
CA LEU A 24 -4.92 5.73 -5.83
C LEU A 24 -5.27 7.12 -6.38
N THR A 25 -4.25 7.93 -6.61
CA THR A 25 -4.37 9.20 -7.34
C THR A 25 -4.61 8.97 -8.84
N ARG A 26 -5.09 10.00 -9.56
CA ARG A 26 -5.23 9.95 -11.04
C ARG A 26 -3.93 9.57 -11.76
N LYS A 27 -2.78 10.02 -11.24
CA LYS A 27 -1.45 9.70 -11.81
C LYS A 27 -1.11 8.23 -11.60
N GLN A 28 -1.36 7.70 -10.40
CA GLN A 28 -1.14 6.29 -10.07
C GLN A 28 -2.09 5.35 -10.83
N LEU A 29 -3.34 5.75 -11.05
CA LEU A 29 -4.28 5.00 -11.90
C LEU A 29 -3.79 4.85 -13.34
N ARG A 30 -3.23 5.93 -13.92
CA ARG A 30 -2.61 5.87 -15.24
C ARG A 30 -1.37 4.98 -15.25
N PHE A 31 -0.55 5.05 -14.21
CA PHE A 31 0.61 4.17 -14.05
C PHE A 31 0.20 2.70 -13.99
N CYS A 32 -0.79 2.36 -13.15
CA CYS A 32 -1.29 0.99 -13.01
C CYS A 32 -1.77 0.41 -14.34
N ARG A 33 -2.57 1.18 -15.10
CA ARG A 33 -3.09 0.71 -16.40
C ARG A 33 -2.01 0.50 -17.44
N ARG A 34 -0.93 1.28 -17.41
CA ARG A 34 0.20 1.17 -18.34
C ARG A 34 1.16 0.04 -17.97
N ASN A 35 1.20 -0.35 -16.71
CA ASN A 35 2.18 -1.30 -16.16
C ASN A 35 1.47 -2.47 -15.46
N ILE A 36 0.39 -2.98 -16.06
CA ILE A 36 -0.49 -3.97 -15.41
C ILE A 36 0.27 -5.25 -15.05
N GLU A 37 1.21 -5.66 -15.91
CA GLU A 37 2.05 -6.84 -15.72
C GLU A 37 2.94 -6.75 -14.47
N GLN A 38 3.39 -5.54 -14.12
CA GLN A 38 4.23 -5.28 -12.96
C GLN A 38 3.44 -5.17 -11.66
N MET A 39 2.12 -4.97 -11.74
CA MET A 39 1.32 -4.64 -10.56
C MET A 39 1.24 -5.79 -9.55
N ASP A 40 1.37 -7.04 -9.99
CA ASP A 40 1.44 -8.19 -9.07
C ASP A 40 2.69 -8.13 -8.19
N SER A 41 3.85 -7.83 -8.76
CA SER A 41 5.12 -7.67 -8.02
C SER A 41 5.07 -6.47 -7.10
N ILE A 42 4.49 -5.35 -7.55
CA ILE A 42 4.34 -4.16 -6.71
C ILE A 42 3.41 -4.44 -5.52
N ARG A 43 2.30 -5.17 -5.73
CA ARG A 43 1.41 -5.61 -4.65
C ARG A 43 2.16 -6.49 -3.63
N ALA A 44 2.94 -7.45 -4.12
CA ALA A 44 3.71 -8.35 -3.27
C ALA A 44 4.76 -7.59 -2.44
N GLY A 45 5.47 -6.62 -3.03
CA GLY A 45 6.41 -5.77 -2.32
C GLY A 45 5.75 -4.95 -1.22
N ALA A 46 4.57 -4.36 -1.48
CA ALA A 46 3.81 -3.65 -0.46
C ALA A 46 3.34 -4.55 0.68
N GLN A 47 2.95 -5.81 0.39
CA GLN A 47 2.61 -6.81 1.41
C GLN A 47 3.79 -7.15 2.29
N LEU A 48 4.96 -7.37 1.69
CA LEU A 48 6.19 -7.70 2.40
C LEU A 48 6.64 -6.55 3.31
N ALA A 49 6.66 -5.32 2.78
CA ALA A 49 7.02 -4.13 3.54
C ALA A 49 6.11 -3.93 4.74
N TYR A 50 4.80 -4.17 4.58
CA TYR A 50 3.84 -4.09 5.66
C TYR A 50 4.08 -5.15 6.75
N SER A 51 4.24 -6.41 6.36
CA SER A 51 4.51 -7.49 7.31
C SER A 51 5.81 -7.28 8.08
N GLU A 52 6.86 -6.81 7.40
CA GLU A 52 8.15 -6.54 8.03
C GLU A 52 8.06 -5.34 8.98
N CYS A 53 7.32 -4.28 8.59
CA CYS A 53 7.09 -3.15 9.47
C CYS A 53 6.35 -3.57 10.76
N GLN A 54 5.32 -4.41 10.63
CA GLN A 54 4.63 -4.97 11.81
C GLN A 54 5.59 -5.81 12.66
N TYR A 55 6.42 -6.65 12.05
CA TYR A 55 7.40 -7.47 12.75
C TYR A 55 8.41 -6.63 13.55
N GLN A 56 8.98 -5.59 12.92
CA GLN A 56 9.96 -4.68 13.55
C GLN A 56 9.36 -3.89 14.72
N PHE A 57 8.07 -3.56 14.64
CA PHE A 57 7.38 -2.71 15.63
C PHE A 57 6.45 -3.49 16.58
N GLN A 58 6.39 -4.82 16.53
CA GLN A 58 5.44 -5.63 17.30
C GLN A 58 5.54 -5.46 18.83
N GLN A 59 6.69 -5.03 19.35
CA GLN A 59 6.91 -4.76 20.78
C GLN A 59 6.98 -3.26 21.11
N ARG A 60 6.51 -2.40 20.21
CA ARG A 60 6.48 -0.93 20.39
C ARG A 60 5.04 -0.45 20.63
N ARG A 61 4.90 0.75 21.20
CA ARG A 61 3.59 1.40 21.41
C ARG A 61 2.82 1.59 20.11
N TRP A 62 3.54 1.88 19.03
CA TRP A 62 3.01 1.88 17.67
C TRP A 62 3.50 0.61 16.98
N ASN A 63 2.57 -0.22 16.51
CA ASN A 63 2.82 -1.57 15.99
C ASN A 63 2.70 -1.66 14.45
N CYS A 64 2.93 -0.54 13.77
CA CYS A 64 2.76 -0.42 12.32
C CYS A 64 1.36 -0.75 11.77
N SER A 65 0.29 -0.41 12.50
CA SER A 65 -1.08 -0.46 11.99
C SER A 65 -1.35 0.65 10.97
N LEU A 66 -0.94 0.44 9.71
CA LEU A 66 -1.11 1.39 8.60
C LEU A 66 -2.47 1.27 7.89
N ILE A 67 -3.21 0.19 8.13
CA ILE A 67 -4.49 -0.08 7.48
C ILE A 67 -5.56 -0.34 8.52
N ASN A 68 -6.70 0.31 8.37
CA ASN A 68 -7.89 -0.03 9.14
C ASN A 68 -8.41 -1.40 8.66
N PRO A 69 -8.47 -2.44 9.52
CA PRO A 69 -8.92 -3.77 9.12
C PRO A 69 -10.39 -3.79 8.66
N ASN A 70 -11.20 -2.86 9.15
CA ASN A 70 -12.64 -2.76 8.88
C ASN A 70 -12.93 -1.92 7.63
N THR A 71 -12.35 -0.72 7.51
CA THR A 71 -12.62 0.17 6.37
C THR A 71 -11.70 -0.06 5.17
N LYS A 72 -10.62 -0.84 5.35
CA LYS A 72 -9.53 -1.03 4.35
C LYS A 72 -8.85 0.28 3.94
N GLU A 73 -9.09 1.36 4.68
CA GLU A 73 -8.46 2.65 4.45
C GLU A 73 -7.03 2.62 4.95
N VAL A 74 -6.13 3.22 4.17
CA VAL A 74 -4.74 3.40 4.55
C VAL A 74 -4.65 4.68 5.37
N TYR A 75 -4.18 4.60 6.62
CA TYR A 75 -3.89 5.76 7.48
C TYR A 75 -2.66 6.56 7.01
N GLY A 76 -2.26 6.37 5.75
CA GLY A 76 -1.06 6.92 5.15
C GLY A 76 -1.03 8.43 5.26
N ASP A 77 -2.16 9.11 5.11
CA ASP A 77 -2.20 10.58 5.20
C ASP A 77 -1.92 11.10 6.62
N MET A 78 -2.35 10.38 7.66
CA MET A 78 -2.16 10.79 9.05
C MET A 78 -0.74 10.46 9.56
N ILE A 79 -0.19 9.33 9.14
CA ILE A 79 1.12 8.84 9.61
C ILE A 79 2.24 9.33 8.68
N LEU A 80 2.10 9.22 7.37
CA LEU A 80 3.17 9.49 6.39
C LEU A 80 3.33 10.98 6.06
N ASN A 81 2.31 11.81 6.24
CA ASN A 81 2.45 13.26 6.01
C ASN A 81 3.03 14.00 7.22
N ARG A 82 3.28 13.30 8.33
CA ARG A 82 3.97 13.87 9.48
C ARG A 82 5.44 13.47 9.42
N GLY A 83 6.34 14.40 9.72
CA GLY A 83 7.79 14.15 9.77
C GLY A 83 8.22 13.35 11.01
N THR A 84 7.62 12.19 11.26
CA THR A 84 7.99 11.33 12.39
C THR A 84 9.01 10.27 11.98
N ARG A 85 9.67 9.67 12.97
CA ARG A 85 10.65 8.60 12.73
C ARG A 85 10.00 7.34 12.14
N GLU A 86 8.77 7.06 12.55
CA GLU A 86 7.96 5.95 12.05
C GLU A 86 7.60 6.17 10.58
N ALA A 87 7.19 7.39 10.20
CA ALA A 87 6.92 7.75 8.82
C ALA A 87 8.16 7.54 7.93
N ALA A 88 9.33 8.01 8.38
CA ALA A 88 10.59 7.82 7.66
C ALA A 88 10.93 6.33 7.47
N PHE A 89 10.73 5.50 8.50
CA PHE A 89 10.93 4.06 8.41
C PHE A 89 9.97 3.41 7.38
N VAL A 90 8.68 3.76 7.44
CA VAL A 90 7.67 3.21 6.52
C VAL A 90 7.97 3.60 5.06
N HIS A 91 8.42 4.83 4.82
CA HIS A 91 8.86 5.25 3.49
C HIS A 91 10.08 4.45 3.02
N ALA A 92 11.08 4.28 3.87
CA ALA A 92 12.30 3.55 3.54
C ALA A 92 12.03 2.07 3.21
N ILE A 93 11.19 1.40 3.99
CA ILE A 93 10.90 -0.03 3.78
C ILE A 93 9.94 -0.31 2.61
N SER A 94 9.18 0.71 2.19
CA SER A 94 8.21 0.60 1.07
C SER A 94 8.79 1.01 -0.29
N SER A 95 10.03 1.49 -0.33
CA SER A 95 10.70 2.02 -1.53
C SER A 95 11.74 1.03 -2.06
#